data_AF-A0A4R3KBC3-F1
#
_entry.id   AF-A0A4R3KBC3-F1
#
_cell.length_a   1.000
_cell.length_b   1.000
_cell.length_c   1.000
_cell.angle_alpha   90.00
_cell.angle_beta   90.00
_cell.angle_gamma   90.00
#
_symmetry.space_group_name_H-M   'P 1'
#
loop_
_entity.id
_entity.type
_entity.pdbx_description
1 polymer ?
#
loop_
_entity_poly.entity_id
_entity_poly.type
_entity_poly.pdbx_seq_one_letter_code
_entity_poly.pdbx_strand_id
1 'polypeptide(L)'
;MTFSGDQPTLREAKIAKNYLNEKELRAMGQLVSGYLDFAERQAEREIPMTMEDWAKHLDGILTSTGEKLLIGNGTVSHDQAMDKAQTEYKNTKRKR
;
A
#
# COMPACT_ATOMS: atom_id res chain seq x y z
N MET A 1 5.76 4.82 15.92
CA MET A 1 6.31 5.79 14.95
C MET A 1 7.17 5.04 13.95
N THR A 2 7.00 5.30 12.65
CA THR A 2 7.61 4.56 11.52
C THR A 2 8.93 5.15 11.01
N PHE A 3 9.31 6.34 11.47
CA PHE A 3 10.56 7.01 11.07
C PHE A 3 11.67 6.79 12.08
N SER A 4 12.90 6.65 11.58
CA SER A 4 14.08 6.41 12.42
C SER A 4 14.55 7.65 13.21
N GLY A 5 14.05 8.83 12.88
CA GLY A 5 14.40 10.10 13.53
C GLY A 5 13.34 11.19 13.35
N ASP A 6 13.67 12.41 13.78
CA ASP A 6 12.76 13.56 13.79
C ASP A 6 12.32 14.03 12.38
N GLN A 7 13.07 13.60 11.36
CA GLN A 7 12.71 13.79 9.95
C GLN A 7 12.93 12.51 9.14
N PRO A 8 12.06 12.25 8.14
CA PRO A 8 12.26 11.14 7.21
C PRO A 8 13.55 11.32 6.41
N THR A 9 14.26 10.23 6.16
CA THR A 9 15.26 10.15 5.10
C THR A 9 14.59 10.12 3.72
N LEU A 10 15.34 10.39 2.65
CA LEU A 10 14.81 10.26 1.29
C LEU A 10 14.32 8.82 1.01
N ARG A 11 14.96 7.80 1.59
CA ARG A 11 14.51 6.41 1.47
C ARG A 11 13.17 6.21 2.17
N GLU A 12 13.03 6.69 3.39
CA GLU A 12 11.77 6.59 4.15
C GLU A 12 10.64 7.41 3.52
N ALA A 13 10.95 8.54 2.88
CA ALA A 13 9.98 9.38 2.19
C ALA A 13 9.36 8.71 0.94
N LYS A 14 10.04 7.71 0.37
CA LYS A 14 9.51 6.91 -0.74
C LYS A 14 8.58 5.78 -0.30
N ILE A 15 8.52 5.49 1.01
CA ILE A 15 7.74 4.37 1.54
C ILE A 15 6.37 4.89 1.99
N ALA A 16 5.32 4.58 1.24
CA ALA A 16 3.95 5.03 1.53
C ALA A 16 3.48 4.63 2.94
N LYS A 17 3.77 3.40 3.39
CA LYS A 17 3.36 2.91 4.72
C LYS A 17 3.87 3.78 5.88
N ASN A 18 4.98 4.49 5.69
CA ASN A 18 5.57 5.31 6.74
C ASN A 18 4.72 6.53 7.08
N TYR A 19 3.80 6.90 6.19
CA TYR A 19 2.87 8.00 6.35
C TYR A 19 1.52 7.57 6.94
N LEU A 20 1.33 6.27 7.20
CA LEU A 20 0.13 5.77 7.85
C LEU A 20 0.20 5.98 9.37
N ASN A 21 -0.91 6.41 9.95
CA ASN A 21 -1.06 6.48 11.40
C ASN A 21 -1.31 5.07 12.00
N GLU A 22 -1.32 4.94 13.32
CA GLU A 22 -1.46 3.63 14.00
C GLU A 22 -2.77 2.92 13.65
N LYS A 23 -3.87 3.67 13.47
CA LYS A 23 -5.17 3.11 13.08
C LYS A 23 -5.11 2.57 11.66
N GLU A 24 -4.51 3.32 10.74
CA GLU A 24 -4.33 2.92 9.34
C GLU A 24 -3.38 1.73 9.19
N LEU A 25 -2.28 1.70 9.93
CA LEU A 25 -1.36 0.56 9.96
C LEU A 25 -2.04 -0.70 10.49
N ARG A 26 -2.88 -0.58 11.52
CA ARG A 26 -3.67 -1.69 12.05
C ARG A 26 -4.67 -2.21 11.01
N ALA A 27 -5.40 -1.31 10.34
CA ALA A 27 -6.34 -1.67 9.28
C ALA A 27 -5.61 -2.37 8.11
N MET A 28 -4.47 -1.83 7.67
CA MET A 28 -3.63 -2.45 6.64
C MET A 28 -3.16 -3.85 7.06
N GLY A 29 -2.74 -4.02 8.32
CA GLY A 29 -2.34 -5.33 8.85
C GLY A 29 -3.48 -6.35 8.83
N GLN A 30 -4.68 -5.95 9.25
CA GLN A 30 -5.86 -6.82 9.21
C GLN A 30 -6.23 -7.25 7.79
N LEU A 31 -6.10 -6.33 6.82
CA LEU A 31 -6.34 -6.63 5.41
C LEU A 31 -5.33 -7.64 4.87
N VAL A 32 -4.04 -7.46 5.17
CA VAL A 32 -2.97 -8.39 4.74
C VAL A 32 -3.19 -9.77 5.35
N SER A 33 -3.49 -9.86 6.65
CA SER A 33 -3.78 -11.14 7.31
C SER A 33 -4.98 -11.83 6.67
N GLY A 34 -6.10 -11.13 6.50
CA GLY A 34 -7.29 -11.73 5.88
C GLY A 34 -7.07 -12.21 4.44
N TYR A 35 -6.22 -11.51 3.68
CA TYR A 35 -5.84 -11.93 2.33
C TYR A 35 -4.98 -13.21 2.35
N LEU A 36 -4.04 -13.34 3.29
CA LEU A 36 -3.21 -14.54 3.44
C LEU A 36 -4.03 -15.75 3.89
N ASP A 37 -4.94 -15.59 4.85
CA ASP A 37 -5.85 -16.65 5.30
C ASP A 37 -6.77 -17.15 4.17
N PHE A 38 -7.17 -16.25 3.26
CA PHE A 38 -7.89 -16.64 2.06
C PHE A 38 -6.99 -17.44 1.12
N ALA A 39 -5.77 -16.97 0.84
CA ALA A 39 -4.84 -17.64 -0.06
C ALA A 39 -4.48 -19.05 0.44
N GLU A 40 -4.26 -19.21 1.75
CA GLU A 40 -4.00 -20.49 2.39
C GLU A 40 -5.17 -21.46 2.16
N ARG A 41 -6.42 -21.03 2.39
CA ARG A 41 -7.60 -21.88 2.14
C ARG A 41 -7.77 -22.28 0.67
N GLN A 42 -7.39 -21.43 -0.28
CA GLN A 42 -7.43 -21.80 -1.70
C GLN A 42 -6.37 -22.86 -2.02
N ALA A 43 -5.17 -22.72 -1.43
CA ALA A 43 -4.10 -23.69 -1.57
C ALA A 43 -4.46 -25.04 -0.93
N GLU A 44 -5.02 -25.05 0.28
CA GLU A 44 -5.49 -26.27 0.98
C GLU A 44 -6.57 -27.01 0.19
N ARG A 45 -7.41 -26.28 -0.55
CA ARG A 45 -8.48 -26.85 -1.37
C ARG A 45 -8.02 -27.23 -2.78
N GLU A 46 -6.73 -27.08 -3.07
CA GLU A 46 -6.12 -27.31 -4.38
C GLU A 46 -6.84 -26.54 -5.50
N ILE A 47 -7.35 -25.34 -5.20
CA ILE A 47 -8.03 -24.50 -6.19
C ILE A 47 -6.97 -23.68 -6.93
N PRO A 48 -6.72 -23.94 -8.22
CA PRO A 48 -5.79 -23.13 -9.00
C PRO A 48 -6.38 -21.74 -9.20
N MET A 49 -5.56 -20.72 -8.94
CA MET A 49 -5.93 -19.32 -9.12
C MET A 49 -4.94 -18.62 -10.03
N THR A 50 -5.45 -17.84 -10.98
CA THR A 50 -4.63 -16.96 -11.81
C THR A 50 -4.33 -15.65 -11.08
N MET A 51 -3.32 -14.91 -11.53
CA MET A 51 -3.02 -13.57 -11.01
C MET A 51 -4.21 -12.60 -11.13
N GLU A 52 -5.06 -12.79 -12.13
CA GLU A 52 -6.29 -12.01 -12.29
C GLU A 52 -7.32 -12.35 -11.21
N ASP A 53 -7.47 -13.63 -10.86
CA ASP A 53 -8.40 -14.06 -9.80
C ASP A 53 -7.96 -13.54 -8.43
N TRP A 54 -6.64 -13.53 -8.17
CA TRP A 54 -6.05 -12.93 -6.98
C TRP A 54 -6.36 -11.44 -6.86
N ALA A 55 -6.22 -10.68 -7.96
CA ALA A 55 -6.55 -9.27 -8.01
C ALA A 55 -8.05 -9.02 -7.75
N LYS A 56 -8.94 -9.77 -8.42
CA LYS A 56 -10.39 -9.67 -8.22
C LYS A 56 -10.80 -9.97 -6.77
N HIS A 57 -10.14 -10.93 -6.13
CA HIS A 57 -10.45 -11.25 -4.74
C HIS A 57 -10.03 -10.13 -3.79
N LEU A 58 -8.85 -9.56 -3.99
CA LEU A 58 -8.38 -8.40 -3.23
C LEU A 58 -9.33 -7.21 -3.37
N ASP A 59 -9.80 -6.93 -4.59
CA ASP A 59 -10.80 -5.90 -4.87
C ASP A 59 -12.12 -6.16 -4.12
N GLY A 60 -12.53 -7.44 -4.05
CA GLY A 60 -13.69 -7.88 -3.28
C GLY A 60 -13.54 -7.63 -1.78
N ILE A 61 -12.38 -7.98 -1.20
CA ILE A 61 -12.07 -7.71 0.21
C ILE A 61 -12.15 -6.21 0.48
N LEU A 62 -11.43 -5.40 -0.28
CA LEU A 62 -11.41 -3.94 -0.14
C LEU A 62 -12.82 -3.33 -0.18
N THR A 63 -13.62 -3.74 -1.16
CA THR A 63 -15.00 -3.26 -1.29
C THR A 63 -15.86 -3.68 -0.09
N SER A 64 -15.72 -4.93 0.37
CA SER A 64 -16.49 -5.45 1.50
C SER A 64 -16.13 -4.79 2.84
N THR A 65 -14.89 -4.32 2.98
CA THR A 65 -14.41 -3.58 4.16
C THR A 65 -14.74 -2.09 4.10
N GLY A 66 -15.42 -1.62 3.03
CA GLY A 66 -15.83 -0.23 2.85
C GLY A 66 -14.76 0.68 2.24
N GLU A 67 -13.66 0.10 1.74
CA GLU A 67 -12.60 0.84 1.07
C GLU A 67 -13.02 1.18 -0.37
N LYS A 68 -12.55 2.33 -0.86
CA LYS A 68 -12.80 2.74 -2.24
C LYS A 68 -11.71 2.18 -3.15
N LEU A 69 -12.11 1.33 -4.08
CA LEU A 69 -11.22 0.87 -5.13
C LEU A 69 -10.76 2.04 -5.99
N LEU A 70 -9.48 2.02 -6.36
CA LEU A 70 -8.95 2.93 -7.37
C LEU A 70 -9.48 2.47 -8.74
N ILE A 71 -10.35 3.26 -9.36
CA ILE A 71 -10.91 2.92 -10.68
C ILE A 71 -9.93 3.36 -11.76
N GLY A 72 -9.40 2.38 -12.50
CA GLY A 72 -8.40 2.60 -13.55
C GLY A 72 -6.98 2.75 -13.02
N ASN A 73 -6.05 3.11 -13.90
CA ASN A 73 -4.61 3.07 -13.64
C ASN A 73 -4.10 4.31 -12.88
N GLY A 74 -5.01 5.16 -12.39
CA GLY A 74 -4.68 6.54 -12.06
C GLY A 74 -4.09 7.29 -13.25
N THR A 75 -3.55 8.48 -13.01
CA THR A 75 -2.82 9.28 -14.02
C THR A 75 -1.32 9.37 -13.73
N VAL A 76 -0.86 8.74 -12.65
CA VAL A 76 0.49 8.89 -12.12
C VAL A 76 1.17 7.53 -12.08
N SER A 77 2.25 7.38 -12.84
CA SER A 77 3.08 6.18 -12.81
C SER A 77 3.88 6.07 -11.50
N HIS A 78 4.38 4.87 -11.22
CA HIS A 78 5.30 4.66 -10.09
C HIS A 78 6.50 5.61 -10.14
N ASP A 79 7.14 5.74 -11.31
CA ASP A 79 8.30 6.61 -11.49
C ASP A 79 7.96 8.08 -11.23
N GLN A 80 6.82 8.55 -11.73
CA GLN A 80 6.34 9.91 -11.49
C GLN A 80 6.08 10.16 -9.99
N ALA A 81 5.52 9.19 -9.27
CA ALA A 81 5.32 9.29 -7.83
C ALA A 81 6.66 9.33 -7.07
N MET A 82 7.65 8.52 -7.50
CA MET A 82 8.98 8.49 -6.89
C MET A 82 9.76 9.79 -7.13
N ASP A 83 9.68 10.35 -8.33
CA ASP A 83 10.30 11.64 -8.69
C ASP A 83 9.66 12.80 -7.93
N LYS A 84 8.33 12.77 -7.77
CA LYS A 84 7.61 13.74 -6.95
C LYS A 84 8.08 13.67 -5.49
N ALA A 85 8.13 12.47 -4.89
CA ALA A 85 8.59 12.30 -3.52
C ALA A 85 10.03 12.83 -3.32
N GLN A 86 10.92 12.58 -4.30
CA GLN A 86 12.28 13.10 -4.27
C GLN A 86 12.35 14.62 -4.41
N THR A 87 11.52 15.19 -5.29
CA THR A 87 11.46 16.64 -5.54
C THR A 87 10.95 17.38 -4.31
N GLU A 88 9.85 16.90 -3.71
CA GLU A 88 9.29 17.48 -2.48
C GLU A 88 10.30 17.41 -1.33
N TYR A 89 10.98 16.27 -1.16
CA TYR A 89 12.02 16.13 -0.14
C TYR A 89 13.14 17.18 -0.29
N LYS A 90 13.61 17.43 -1.52
CA LYS A 90 14.63 18.45 -1.80
C LYS A 90 14.10 19.86 -1.54
N ASN A 91 12.86 20.14 -1.91
CA ASN A 91 12.23 21.45 -1.69
C ASN A 91 12.06 21.75 -0.20
N THR A 92 11.59 20.78 0.60
CA THR A 92 11.47 20.92 2.06
C THR A 92 12.83 21.18 2.71
N LYS A 93 13.91 20.58 2.21
CA LYS A 93 15.27 20.85 2.68
C LYS A 93 15.82 22.21 2.25
N ARG A 94 15.45 22.75 1.07
CA ARG A 94 15.90 24.07 0.59
C ARG A 94 15.14 25.24 1.20
N LYS A 95 13.91 25.03 1.67
CA LYS A 95 13.07 26.07 2.31
C LYS A 95 13.38 26.26 3.81
N ARG A 96 14.39 25.57 4.33
CA ARG A 96 14.98 25.76 5.66
C ARG A 96 16.30 26.48 5.51
#